data_AF-E2QDI5-F1
#
_entry.id   AF-E2QDI5-F1
#
_cell.length_a   1.000
_cell.length_b   1.000
_cell.length_c   1.000
_cell.angle_alpha   90.00
_cell.angle_beta   90.00
_cell.angle_gamma   90.00
#
_symmetry.space_group_name_H-M   'P 1'
#
loop_
_entity.id
_entity.type
_entity.pdbx_description
1 polymer ?
#
loop_
_entity_poly.entity_id
_entity_poly.type
_entity_poly.pdbx_seq_one_letter_code
_entity_poly.pdbx_strand_id
1 'polypeptide(L)'
;MSEKKTTYCQVALSDKANEKLGKFQIKLKEKKIKMSKAEVINAILETMTMAEFDKVTSAVGVSAKTREKIMRIYENSNMTKKDLEEILSRLP
;
A
#
# COMPACT_ATOMS: atom_id res chain seq x y z
N MET A 1 4.72 -28.78 -23.04
CA MET A 1 5.15 -27.44 -22.59
C MET A 1 3.88 -26.67 -22.28
N SER A 2 3.46 -26.56 -21.01
CA SER A 2 2.28 -25.76 -20.67
C SER A 2 2.58 -24.29 -20.98
N GLU A 3 1.77 -23.66 -21.82
CA GLU A 3 1.84 -22.23 -22.06
C GLU A 3 1.76 -21.49 -20.72
N LYS A 4 2.72 -20.62 -20.44
CA LYS A 4 2.66 -19.73 -19.27
C LYS A 4 1.42 -18.86 -19.43
N LYS A 5 0.37 -19.13 -18.65
CA LYS A 5 -0.81 -18.26 -18.56
C LYS A 5 -0.37 -16.93 -17.96
N THR A 6 -0.29 -15.89 -18.78
CA THR A 6 -0.09 -14.52 -18.31
C THR A 6 -1.35 -14.07 -17.58
N THR A 7 -1.21 -13.69 -16.32
CA THR A 7 -2.30 -13.09 -15.54
C THR A 7 -2.31 -11.59 -15.78
N TYR A 8 -3.41 -11.09 -16.37
CA TYR A 8 -3.63 -9.65 -16.53
C TYR A 8 -4.41 -9.12 -15.32
N CYS A 9 -3.81 -8.17 -14.59
CA CYS A 9 -4.45 -7.51 -13.46
C CYS A 9 -4.63 -6.02 -13.79
N GLN A 10 -5.86 -5.52 -13.67
CA GLN A 10 -6.12 -4.09 -13.68
C GLN A 10 -6.13 -3.59 -12.24
N VAL A 11 -5.18 -2.72 -11.90
CA VAL A 11 -5.03 -2.17 -10.56
C VAL A 11 -5.38 -0.69 -10.58
N ALA A 12 -6.42 -0.31 -9.84
CA ALA A 12 -6.67 1.08 -9.51
C ALA A 12 -5.65 1.54 -8.45
N LEU A 13 -4.85 2.54 -8.79
CA LEU A 13 -3.84 3.09 -7.89
C LEU A 13 -4.41 4.33 -7.20
N SER A 14 -4.17 4.46 -5.90
CA SER A 14 -4.36 5.74 -5.22
C SER A 14 -3.38 6.78 -5.78
N ASP A 15 -3.72 8.07 -5.65
CA ASP A 15 -2.87 9.16 -6.15
C ASP A 15 -1.44 9.07 -5.61
N LYS A 16 -1.31 8.79 -4.30
CA LYS A 16 -0.02 8.62 -3.62
C LYS A 16 0.79 7.44 -4.19
N ALA A 17 0.13 6.31 -4.50
CA ALA A 17 0.80 5.16 -5.09
C ALA A 17 1.23 5.43 -6.54
N ASN A 18 0.37 6.09 -7.32
CA ASN A 18 0.65 6.45 -8.71
C ASN A 18 1.79 7.48 -8.81
N GLU A 19 1.82 8.48 -7.95
CA GLU A 19 2.91 9.46 -7.86
C GLU A 19 4.24 8.77 -7.53
N LYS A 20 4.21 7.83 -6.56
CA LYS A 20 5.41 7.08 -6.17
C LYS A 20 5.93 6.18 -7.29
N LEU A 21 5.06 5.54 -8.05
CA LEU A 21 5.43 4.80 -9.26
C LEU A 21 6.08 5.73 -10.30
N GLY A 22 5.56 6.95 -10.48
CA GLY A 22 6.18 7.97 -11.34
C GLY A 22 7.62 8.30 -10.90
N LYS A 23 7.85 8.47 -9.59
CA LYS A 23 9.20 8.70 -9.04
C LYS A 23 10.16 7.53 -9.29
N PHE A 24 9.67 6.30 -9.21
CA PHE A 24 10.48 5.12 -9.56
C PHE A 24 10.90 5.14 -11.04
N GLN A 25 9.97 5.47 -11.94
CA GLN A 25 10.29 5.58 -13.37
C GLN A 25 11.31 6.69 -13.67
N ILE A 26 11.24 7.84 -12.98
CA ILE A 26 12.24 8.90 -13.11
C ILE A 26 13.62 8.39 -12.69
N LYS A 27 13.72 7.75 -11.53
CA LYS A 27 14.99 7.18 -11.03
C LYS A 27 15.57 6.10 -11.95
N LEU A 28 14.72 5.32 -12.62
CA LEU A 28 15.17 4.34 -13.62
C LEU A 28 15.69 5.04 -14.89
N LYS A 29 15.03 6.11 -15.34
CA LYS A 29 15.48 6.91 -16.49
C LYS A 29 16.84 7.55 -16.26
N GLU A 30 17.13 8.01 -15.04
CA GLU A 30 18.46 8.53 -14.65
C GLU A 30 19.56 7.49 -14.87
N LYS A 31 19.24 6.20 -14.72
CA LYS A 31 20.13 5.05 -14.99
C LYS A 31 20.04 4.54 -16.44
N LYS A 32 19.36 5.27 -17.34
CA LYS A 32 19.07 4.88 -18.73
C LYS A 32 18.23 3.60 -18.86
N ILE A 33 17.49 3.21 -17.82
CA ILE A 33 16.59 2.07 -17.82
C ILE A 33 15.17 2.57 -18.12
N LYS A 34 14.53 2.02 -19.16
CA LYS A 34 13.14 2.34 -19.49
C LYS A 34 12.25 1.17 -19.08
N MET A 35 11.33 1.42 -18.16
CA MET A 35 10.30 0.48 -17.74
C MET A 35 8.95 1.19 -17.65
N SER A 36 7.90 0.54 -18.15
CA SER A 36 6.51 0.88 -17.93
C SER A 36 6.12 0.69 -16.45
N LYS A 37 4.99 1.26 -16.03
CA LYS A 37 4.49 1.08 -14.67
C LYS A 37 4.25 -0.40 -14.33
N ALA A 38 3.74 -1.16 -15.29
CA ALA A 38 3.51 -2.60 -15.13
C ALA A 38 4.82 -3.37 -14.93
N GLU A 39 5.86 -3.07 -15.72
CA GLU A 39 7.17 -3.69 -15.55
C GLU A 39 7.81 -3.35 -14.20
N VAL A 40 7.64 -2.11 -13.72
CA VAL A 40 8.13 -1.71 -12.39
C VAL A 40 7.40 -2.50 -11.29
N ILE A 41 6.08 -2.65 -11.39
CA ILE A 41 5.29 -3.41 -10.41
C ILE A 41 5.72 -4.88 -10.43
N ASN A 42 5.85 -5.49 -11.61
CA ASN A 42 6.28 -6.89 -11.74
C ASN A 42 7.67 -7.09 -11.14
N ALA A 43 8.65 -6.24 -11.47
CA ALA A 43 10.00 -6.34 -10.92
C ALA A 43 10.03 -6.23 -9.39
N ILE A 44 9.20 -5.36 -8.80
CA ILE A 44 9.06 -5.26 -7.35
C ILE A 44 8.46 -6.55 -6.79
N LEU A 45 7.37 -7.07 -7.36
CA LEU A 45 6.72 -8.29 -6.89
C LEU A 45 7.62 -9.53 -7.01
N GLU A 46 8.41 -9.62 -8.07
CA GLU A 46 9.34 -10.73 -8.31
C GLU A 46 10.54 -10.74 -7.37
N THR A 47 10.93 -9.56 -6.86
CA THR A 47 12.12 -9.41 -6.01
C THR A 47 11.81 -9.20 -4.54
N MET A 48 10.56 -8.85 -4.20
CA MET A 48 10.12 -8.67 -2.83
C MET A 48 10.28 -9.97 -2.04
N THR A 49 11.00 -9.88 -0.93
CA THR A 49 11.15 -10.99 -0.01
C THR A 49 9.94 -11.11 0.91
N MET A 50 9.69 -12.31 1.45
CA MET A 50 8.63 -12.50 2.44
C MET A 50 8.86 -11.65 3.70
N ALA A 51 10.10 -11.42 4.10
CA ALA A 51 10.42 -10.56 5.24
C ALA A 51 10.06 -9.08 4.99
N GLU A 52 10.17 -8.60 3.74
CA GLU A 52 9.71 -7.26 3.36
C GLU A 52 8.18 -7.20 3.32
N PHE A 53 7.54 -8.25 2.80
CA PHE A 53 6.09 -8.37 2.82
C PHE A 53 5.55 -8.39 4.26
N ASP A 54 6.19 -9.11 5.18
CA ASP A 54 5.81 -9.16 6.60
C ASP A 54 5.86 -7.78 7.28
N LYS A 55 6.80 -6.92 6.89
CA LYS A 55 6.85 -5.53 7.37
C LYS A 55 5.65 -4.73 6.86
N VAL A 56 5.26 -4.92 5.60
CA VAL A 56 4.08 -4.29 5.00
C VAL A 56 2.80 -4.77 5.69
N THR A 57 2.62 -6.08 5.87
CA THR A 57 1.43 -6.65 6.52
C THR A 57 1.37 -6.29 8.00
N SER A 58 2.50 -6.20 8.70
CA SER A 58 2.56 -5.72 10.07
C SER A 58 2.11 -4.26 10.17
N ALA A 59 2.51 -3.39 9.24
CA ALA A 59 2.06 -2.00 9.21
C ALA A 59 0.55 -1.89 8.96
N VAL A 60 0.02 -2.69 8.03
CA VAL A 60 -1.44 -2.77 7.75
C VAL A 60 -2.20 -3.32 8.96
N GLY A 61 -1.69 -4.38 9.59
CA GLY A 61 -2.29 -5.01 10.77
C GLY A 61 -2.24 -4.12 12.01
N VAL A 62 -1.18 -3.33 12.19
CA VAL A 62 -1.09 -2.30 13.25
C VAL A 62 -2.11 -1.20 13.01
N SER A 63 -2.31 -0.74 11.77
CA SER A 63 -3.37 0.23 11.43
C SER A 63 -4.76 -0.35 11.75
N ALA A 64 -5.02 -1.61 11.39
CA ALA A 64 -6.29 -2.27 11.70
C ALA A 64 -6.54 -2.43 13.21
N LYS A 65 -5.56 -2.93 13.97
CA LYS A 65 -5.66 -3.06 15.44
C LYS A 65 -5.80 -1.70 16.14
N THR A 66 -5.18 -0.66 15.60
CA THR A 66 -5.29 0.71 16.13
C THR A 66 -6.69 1.26 15.90
N ARG A 67 -7.25 1.07 14.69
CA ARG A 67 -8.65 1.41 14.39
C ARG A 67 -9.62 0.67 15.31
N GLU A 68 -9.41 -0.63 15.53
CA GLU A 68 -10.25 -1.43 16.42
C GLU A 68 -10.20 -0.93 17.87
N LYS A 69 -9.01 -0.61 18.39
CA LYS A 69 -8.86 -0.01 19.73
C LYS A 69 -9.57 1.34 19.84
N ILE A 70 -9.46 2.20 18.82
CA ILE A 70 -10.13 3.51 18.80
C ILE A 70 -11.66 3.35 18.78
N MET A 71 -12.18 2.39 18.00
CA MET A 71 -13.62 2.07 18.00
C MET A 71 -14.07 1.59 19.39
N ARG A 72 -13.32 0.71 20.06
CA ARG A 72 -13.66 0.28 21.42
C ARG A 72 -13.62 1.43 22.42
N ILE A 73 -12.69 2.38 22.31
CA ILE A 73 -12.66 3.56 23.17
C ILE A 73 -13.88 4.43 22.90
N TYR A 74 -14.23 4.68 21.64
CA TYR A 74 -15.45 5.41 21.26
C TYR A 74 -16.71 4.80 21.88
N GLU A 75 -16.88 3.49 21.73
CA GLU A 75 -18.06 2.76 22.23
C GLU A 75 -18.18 2.80 23.77
N ASN A 76 -17.07 2.95 24.48
CA ASN A 76 -17.01 2.90 25.94
C ASN A 76 -16.73 4.28 26.58
N SER A 77 -16.76 5.38 25.83
CA SER A 77 -16.49 6.73 26.35
C SER A 77 -17.49 7.77 25.84
N ASN A 78 -17.51 8.95 26.44
CA ASN A 78 -18.30 10.10 25.97
C ASN A 78 -17.64 10.82 24.77
N MET A 79 -16.88 10.09 23.94
CA MET A 79 -16.26 10.65 22.74
C MET A 79 -17.33 10.95 21.69
N THR A 80 -17.29 12.12 21.07
CA THR A 80 -18.27 12.45 20.01
C THR A 80 -17.86 11.82 18.69
N LYS A 81 -18.81 11.69 17.76
CA LYS A 81 -18.51 11.20 16.39
C LYS A 81 -17.47 12.07 15.68
N LYS A 82 -17.47 13.37 15.95
CA LYS A 82 -16.54 14.33 15.35
C LYS A 82 -15.10 14.08 15.83
N ASP A 83 -14.92 13.80 17.12
CA ASP A 83 -13.62 13.46 17.69
C ASP A 83 -13.10 12.13 17.13
N LEU A 84 -14.00 11.14 16.97
CA LEU A 84 -13.66 9.86 16.34
C LEU A 84 -13.16 10.05 14.89
N GLU A 85 -13.90 10.81 14.08
CA GLU A 85 -13.54 11.10 12.68
C GLU A 85 -12.19 11.83 12.59
N GLU A 86 -11.94 12.79 13.48
CA GLU A 86 -10.66 13.49 13.55
C GLU A 86 -9.50 12.55 13.88
N ILE A 87 -9.65 11.67 14.87
CA ILE A 87 -8.62 10.70 15.26
C ILE A 87 -8.36 9.70 14.12
N LEU A 88 -9.41 9.18 13.48
CA LEU A 88 -9.28 8.23 12.36
C LEU A 88 -8.63 8.88 11.13
N SER A 89 -8.88 10.16 10.87
CA SER A 89 -8.28 10.90 9.75
C SER A 89 -6.75 11.07 9.86
N ARG A 90 -6.21 10.93 11.08
CA ARG A 90 -4.79 11.07 11.39
C ARG A 90 -4.05 9.73 11.38
N LEU A 91 -4.75 8.61 11.18
CA LEU A 91 -4.12 7.30 11.05
C LEU A 91 -3.43 7.14 9.69
N PRO A 92 -2.25 6.49 9.65
CA PRO A 92 -1.49 6.26 8.42
C PRO A 92 -2.18 5.28 7.45
#